data_AF-A0A9W5VLE5-F1
#
_entry.id   AF-A0A9W5VLE5-F1
#
_cell.length_a   1.000
_cell.length_b   1.000
_cell.length_c   1.000
_cell.angle_alpha   90.00
_cell.angle_beta   90.00
_cell.angle_gamma   90.00
#
_symmetry.space_group_name_H-M   'P 1'
#
loop_
_entity.id
_entity.type
_entity.pdbx_description
1 polymer ?
#
loop_
_entity_poly.entity_id
_entity_poly.type
_entity_poly.pdbx_seq_one_letter_code
_entity_poly.pdbx_strand_id
1 'polypeptide(L)'
;MRRDMLRVHDTMGNLSHDLLFEITKYGKGKCEFVILEGILNSRRYGEMLKELIRYFDKNAFTYYFDLSLEETIRRHNTRDKRHEFGEDSLQKWYNPHDTIEVSRETIFTDNFTQKDIFDAILNDVAIQKQD
;
A
#
# COMPACT_ATOMS: atom_id res chain seq x y z
N MET A 1 -1.97 -10.09 -9.25
CA MET A 1 -2.59 -9.44 -10.43
C MET A 1 -1.56 -9.08 -11.52
N ARG A 2 -0.72 -8.06 -11.34
CA ARG A 2 0.25 -7.62 -12.38
C ARG A 2 1.14 -8.75 -12.93
N ARG A 3 1.78 -9.50 -12.03
CA ARG A 3 2.71 -10.60 -12.40
C ARG A 3 1.97 -11.83 -12.93
N ASP A 4 0.94 -12.27 -12.21
CA ASP A 4 0.36 -13.61 -12.43
C ASP A 4 -0.75 -13.61 -13.47
N MET A 5 -1.58 -12.57 -13.51
CA MET A 5 -2.72 -12.47 -14.42
C MET A 5 -2.34 -11.75 -15.72
N LEU A 6 -1.70 -10.58 -15.60
CA LEU A 6 -1.42 -9.72 -16.75
C LEU A 6 -0.02 -9.94 -17.35
N ARG A 7 0.92 -10.50 -16.58
CA ARG A 7 2.32 -10.74 -16.98
C ARG A 7 3.04 -9.49 -17.53
N VAL A 8 2.75 -8.32 -16.98
CA VAL A 8 3.35 -7.03 -17.40
C VAL A 8 4.40 -6.50 -16.41
N HIS A 9 5.36 -5.74 -16.92
CA HIS A 9 6.40 -5.08 -16.12
C HIS A 9 5.84 -3.87 -15.37
N ASP A 10 6.47 -3.52 -14.24
CA ASP A 10 6.06 -2.36 -13.43
C ASP A 10 6.59 -1.07 -14.05
N THR A 11 5.80 -0.51 -14.96
CA THR A 11 6.15 0.64 -15.79
C THR A 11 4.94 1.55 -15.86
N MET A 12 5.17 2.84 -16.09
CA MET A 12 4.08 3.81 -16.28
C MET A 12 3.15 3.34 -17.39
N GLY A 13 1.83 3.41 -17.14
CA GLY A 13 0.80 3.08 -18.14
C GLY A 13 0.66 1.60 -18.48
N ASN A 14 1.15 0.68 -17.63
CA ASN A 14 0.88 -0.74 -17.83
C ASN A 14 -0.60 -1.09 -17.56
N LEU A 15 -1.06 -2.23 -18.10
CA LEU A 15 -2.45 -2.71 -17.95
C LEU A 15 -2.87 -2.97 -16.50
N SER A 16 -1.92 -3.13 -15.58
CA SER A 16 -2.25 -3.44 -14.18
C SER A 16 -2.76 -2.24 -13.41
N HIS A 17 -2.45 -1.03 -13.87
CA HIS A 17 -2.93 0.20 -13.28
C HIS A 17 -4.45 0.32 -13.40
N ASP A 18 -4.97 0.24 -14.63
CA ASP A 18 -6.41 0.33 -14.92
C ASP A 18 -7.19 -0.81 -14.25
N LEU A 19 -6.65 -2.02 -14.26
CA LEU A 19 -7.30 -3.16 -13.63
C LEU A 19 -7.36 -3.01 -12.11
N LEU A 20 -6.31 -2.47 -11.47
CA LEU A 20 -6.31 -2.21 -10.03
C LEU A 20 -7.40 -1.21 -9.68
N PHE A 21 -7.44 -0.12 -10.43
CA PHE A 21 -8.42 0.95 -10.27
C PHE A 21 -9.86 0.43 -10.36
N GLU A 22 -10.17 -0.33 -11.41
CA GLU A 22 -11.53 -0.83 -11.63
C GLU A 22 -11.94 -1.90 -10.62
N ILE A 23 -11.04 -2.82 -10.22
CA ILE A 23 -11.35 -3.82 -9.19
C ILE A 23 -11.55 -3.16 -7.83
N THR A 24 -10.74 -2.17 -7.46
CA THR A 24 -10.93 -1.42 -6.21
C THR A 24 -12.27 -0.71 -6.21
N LYS A 25 -12.63 0.00 -7.30
CA LYS A 25 -13.94 0.65 -7.44
C LYS A 25 -15.10 -0.35 -7.38
N TYR A 26 -14.94 -1.52 -7.99
CA TYR A 26 -15.98 -2.54 -8.03
C TYR A 26 -16.45 -2.97 -6.64
N GLY A 27 -15.53 -3.00 -5.66
CA GLY A 27 -15.84 -3.35 -4.27
C GLY A 27 -16.75 -2.35 -3.55
N LYS A 28 -16.80 -1.07 -3.99
CA LYS A 28 -17.66 -0.06 -3.38
C LYS A 28 -19.13 -0.47 -3.49
N GLY A 29 -19.82 -0.51 -2.35
CA GLY A 29 -21.23 -0.92 -2.25
C GLY A 29 -21.47 -2.43 -2.37
N LYS A 30 -20.41 -3.26 -2.47
CA LYS A 30 -20.50 -4.73 -2.52
C LYS A 30 -19.74 -5.42 -1.41
N CYS A 31 -18.65 -4.80 -0.96
CA CYS A 31 -17.84 -5.27 0.15
C CYS A 31 -18.01 -4.31 1.32
N GLU A 32 -18.00 -4.86 2.55
CA GLU A 32 -17.99 -4.06 3.77
C GLU A 32 -16.70 -3.23 3.87
N PHE A 33 -15.56 -3.84 3.50
CA PHE A 33 -14.27 -3.18 3.40
C PHE A 33 -13.61 -3.50 2.05
N VAL A 34 -12.91 -2.52 1.50
CA VAL A 34 -12.04 -2.69 0.33
C VAL A 34 -10.62 -2.35 0.77
N ILE A 35 -9.71 -3.33 0.70
CA ILE A 35 -8.30 -3.14 1.02
C ILE A 35 -7.51 -3.21 -0.28
N LEU A 36 -6.86 -2.11 -0.61
CA LEU A 36 -5.88 -2.04 -1.69
C LEU A 36 -4.48 -2.07 -1.08
N GLU A 37 -3.72 -3.14 -1.33
CA GLU A 37 -2.35 -3.31 -0.81
C GLU A 37 -1.35 -3.59 -1.93
N GLY A 38 -0.11 -3.15 -1.71
CA GLY A 38 1.03 -3.51 -2.54
C GLY A 38 2.21 -2.57 -2.36
N ILE A 39 3.28 -2.82 -3.11
CA ILE A 39 4.38 -1.87 -3.30
C ILE A 39 3.96 -0.91 -4.42
N LEU A 40 3.28 0.17 -4.04
CA LEU A 40 2.63 1.11 -4.96
C LEU A 40 3.40 2.43 -5.02
N ASN A 41 4.45 2.46 -5.83
CA ASN A 41 5.33 3.62 -5.95
C ASN A 41 4.56 4.92 -6.29
N SER A 42 4.81 6.00 -5.55
CA SER A 42 4.04 7.27 -5.68
C SER A 42 4.09 7.85 -7.09
N ARG A 43 5.25 7.78 -7.76
CA ARG A 43 5.42 8.26 -9.14
C ARG A 43 4.55 7.49 -10.14
N ARG A 44 4.32 6.19 -9.90
CA ARG A 44 3.56 5.33 -10.82
C ARG A 44 2.08 5.25 -10.49
N TYR A 45 1.74 5.19 -9.21
CA TYR A 45 0.40 4.91 -8.74
C TYR A 45 -0.25 6.11 -8.02
N GLY A 46 0.51 7.15 -7.67
CA GLY A 46 0.05 8.24 -6.80
C GLY A 46 -1.20 8.95 -7.31
N GLU A 47 -1.27 9.32 -8.60
CA GLU A 47 -2.45 10.01 -9.13
C GLU A 47 -3.70 9.12 -9.14
N MET A 48 -3.56 7.83 -9.47
CA MET A 48 -4.64 6.86 -9.39
C MET A 48 -5.08 6.59 -7.96
N LEU A 49 -4.15 6.53 -7.00
CA LEU A 49 -4.48 6.39 -5.58
C LEU A 49 -5.23 7.62 -5.08
N LYS A 50 -4.79 8.83 -5.43
CA LYS A 50 -5.51 10.07 -5.13
C LYS A 50 -6.91 10.09 -5.74
N GLU A 51 -7.07 9.56 -6.96
CA GLU A 51 -8.38 9.43 -7.59
C GLU A 51 -9.29 8.43 -6.87
N LEU A 52 -8.77 7.27 -6.46
CA LEU A 52 -9.51 6.32 -5.64
C LEU A 52 -9.92 6.94 -4.30
N ILE A 53 -9.03 7.66 -3.62
CA ILE A 53 -9.34 8.35 -2.36
C ILE A 53 -10.50 9.34 -2.55
N ARG A 54 -10.50 10.11 -3.65
CA ARG A 54 -11.64 10.99 -4.00
C ARG A 54 -12.90 10.18 -4.29
N TYR A 55 -12.80 9.08 -5.04
CA TYR A 55 -13.94 8.23 -5.39
C TYR A 55 -14.61 7.60 -4.16
N PHE A 56 -13.85 7.24 -3.13
CA PHE A 56 -14.38 6.70 -1.87
C PHE A 56 -14.89 7.80 -0.90
N ASP A 57 -14.86 9.07 -1.30
CA ASP A 57 -15.51 10.23 -0.66
C ASP A 57 -15.39 10.26 0.87
N LYS A 58 -14.20 10.60 1.35
CA LYS A 58 -13.81 10.65 2.79
C LYS A 58 -13.79 9.32 3.52
N ASN A 59 -14.22 8.22 2.89
CA ASN A 59 -14.16 6.87 3.47
C ASN A 59 -12.92 6.07 3.03
N ALA A 60 -11.82 6.77 2.74
CA ALA A 60 -10.53 6.16 2.44
C ALA A 60 -9.51 6.55 3.51
N PHE A 61 -8.96 5.53 4.18
CA PHE A 61 -7.83 5.66 5.08
C PHE A 61 -6.57 5.17 4.35
N THR A 62 -5.48 5.93 4.43
CA THR A 62 -4.23 5.61 3.73
C THR A 62 -3.15 5.36 4.76
N TYR A 63 -2.43 4.24 4.60
CA TYR A 63 -1.36 3.83 5.51
C TYR A 63 -0.09 3.58 4.72
N TYR A 64 0.97 4.32 5.03
CA TYR A 64 2.29 4.17 4.41
C TYR A 64 3.31 3.68 5.43
N PHE A 65 4.11 2.69 5.04
CA PHE A 65 5.16 2.12 5.88
C PHE A 65 6.50 2.77 5.50
N ASP A 66 6.86 3.85 6.19
CA ASP A 66 8.15 4.52 6.02
C ASP A 66 9.20 3.87 6.93
N LEU A 67 9.51 2.61 6.60
CA LEU A 67 10.50 1.82 7.33
C LEU A 67 11.90 2.15 6.85
N SER A 68 12.87 2.13 7.76
CA SER A 68 14.27 2.23 7.36
C SER A 68 14.69 1.04 6.48
N LEU A 69 15.75 1.23 5.70
CA LEU A 69 16.36 0.13 4.95
C LEU A 69 16.81 -1.00 5.88
N GLU A 70 17.36 -0.66 7.06
CA GLU A 70 17.78 -1.63 8.07
C GLU A 70 16.60 -2.47 8.55
N GLU A 71 15.50 -1.84 8.91
CA GLU A 71 14.29 -2.55 9.35
C GLU A 71 13.69 -3.39 8.22
N THR A 72 13.72 -2.88 6.98
CA THR A 72 13.28 -3.60 5.79
C THR A 72 14.10 -4.88 5.58
N ILE A 73 15.43 -4.80 5.68
CA ILE A 73 16.34 -5.95 5.59
C ILE A 73 16.09 -6.93 6.74
N ARG A 74 15.98 -6.43 7.97
CA ARG A 74 15.73 -7.26 9.16
C ARG A 74 14.43 -8.06 9.01
N ARG A 75 13.34 -7.43 8.58
CA ARG A 75 12.04 -8.09 8.31
C ARG A 75 12.09 -9.02 7.11
N HIS A 76 12.88 -8.72 6.08
CA HIS A 76 13.03 -9.62 4.93
C HIS A 76 13.72 -10.92 5.30
N ASN A 77 14.76 -10.84 6.15
CA ASN A 77 15.54 -11.99 6.59
C ASN A 77 14.75 -13.00 7.44
N THR A 78 13.56 -12.62 7.95
CA THR A 78 12.64 -13.54 8.65
C THR A 78 11.65 -14.25 7.73
N ARG A 79 11.63 -13.94 6.43
CA ARG A 79 10.67 -14.48 5.45
C ARG A 79 11.35 -15.45 4.50
N ASP A 80 10.60 -16.40 3.95
CA ASP A 80 11.11 -17.35 2.94
C ASP A 80 11.64 -16.66 1.68
N LYS A 81 11.10 -15.48 1.36
CA LYS A 81 11.54 -14.66 0.21
C LYS A 81 13.02 -14.25 0.26
N ARG A 82 13.70 -14.36 1.40
CA ARG A 82 15.16 -14.17 1.48
C ARG A 82 15.95 -15.10 0.55
N HIS A 83 15.35 -16.22 0.15
CA HIS A 83 15.95 -17.17 -0.77
C HIS A 83 15.74 -16.79 -2.25
N GLU A 84 14.86 -15.82 -2.55
CA GLU A 84 14.60 -15.33 -3.91
C GLU A 84 15.46 -14.11 -4.27
N PHE A 85 15.70 -13.21 -3.30
CA PHE A 85 16.53 -12.01 -3.49
C PHE A 85 17.14 -11.55 -2.15
N GLY A 86 18.31 -10.93 -2.22
CA GLY A 86 19.10 -10.51 -1.05
C GLY A 86 19.11 -9.00 -0.81
N GLU A 87 19.95 -8.59 0.13
CA GLU A 87 20.11 -7.20 0.58
C GLU A 87 20.50 -6.25 -0.56
N ASP A 88 21.37 -6.67 -1.49
CA ASP A 88 21.73 -5.88 -2.67
C ASP A 88 20.53 -5.49 -3.54
N SER A 89 19.52 -6.37 -3.61
CA SER A 89 18.30 -6.09 -4.37
C SER A 89 17.41 -5.11 -3.60
N LEU A 90 17.27 -5.30 -2.29
CA LEU A 90 16.52 -4.38 -1.43
C LEU A 90 17.12 -2.98 -1.49
N GLN A 91 18.44 -2.84 -1.41
CA GLN A 91 19.11 -1.54 -1.48
C GLN A 91 18.88 -0.83 -2.82
N LYS A 92 18.84 -1.57 -3.93
CA LYS A 92 18.54 -1.01 -5.27
C LYS A 92 17.08 -0.59 -5.43
N TRP A 93 16.16 -1.26 -4.75
CA TRP A 93 14.72 -0.99 -4.85
C TRP A 93 14.20 -0.04 -3.77
N TYR A 94 14.97 0.18 -2.72
CA TYR A 94 14.60 1.03 -1.59
C TYR A 94 14.35 2.46 -2.06
N ASN A 95 13.18 2.98 -1.68
CA ASN A 95 12.75 4.33 -2.00
C ASN A 95 12.19 4.97 -0.72
N PRO A 96 12.99 5.77 0.00
CA PRO A 96 12.55 6.37 1.26
C PRO A 96 11.53 7.48 1.01
N HIS A 97 10.61 7.70 1.95
CA HIS A 97 9.68 8.83 1.95
C HIS A 97 8.80 8.90 0.68
N ASP A 98 8.33 7.76 0.18
CA ASP A 98 7.50 7.64 -1.03
C ASP A 98 6.01 7.89 -0.78
N THR A 99 5.70 8.94 -0.02
CA THR A 99 4.32 9.33 0.32
C THR A 99 3.55 9.87 -0.90
N ILE A 100 2.23 9.87 -0.83
CA ILE A 100 1.36 10.44 -1.88
C ILE A 100 0.77 11.81 -1.51
N GLU A 101 1.13 12.36 -0.35
CA GLU A 101 0.81 13.72 0.11
C GLU A 101 -0.70 14.00 0.17
N VAL A 102 -1.45 13.09 0.79
CA VAL A 102 -2.89 13.24 1.02
C VAL A 102 -3.21 13.54 2.47
N SER A 103 -4.36 14.16 2.73
CA SER A 103 -4.72 14.67 4.07
C SER A 103 -4.89 13.61 5.16
N ARG A 104 -5.11 12.34 4.79
CA ARG A 104 -5.29 11.20 5.71
C ARG A 104 -4.28 10.08 5.42
N GLU A 105 -3.02 10.46 5.25
CA GLU A 105 -1.89 9.54 5.12
C GLU A 105 -1.22 9.31 6.47
N THR A 106 -1.51 8.17 7.09
CA THR A 106 -0.88 7.74 8.34
C THR A 106 0.45 7.05 8.02
N ILE A 107 1.52 7.49 8.67
CA ILE A 107 2.87 6.96 8.46
C ILE A 107 3.24 6.05 9.63
N PHE A 108 3.57 4.80 9.33
CA PHE A 108 4.15 3.85 10.27
C PHE A 108 5.65 3.71 10.05
N THR A 109 6.41 3.93 11.10
CA THR A 109 7.87 3.81 11.12
C THR A 109 8.33 2.58 11.91
N ASP A 110 9.64 2.39 12.02
CA ASP A 110 10.27 1.27 12.73
C ASP A 110 9.81 1.10 14.19
N ASN A 111 9.37 2.19 14.83
CA ASN A 111 8.97 2.20 16.23
C ASN A 111 7.56 1.61 16.47
N PHE A 112 6.77 1.40 15.42
CA PHE A 112 5.42 0.86 15.56
C PHE A 112 5.44 -0.66 15.65
N THR A 113 4.84 -1.19 16.70
CA THR A 113 4.57 -2.63 16.80
C THR A 113 3.40 -3.02 15.91
N GLN A 114 3.27 -4.33 15.63
CA GLN A 114 2.10 -4.85 14.93
C GLN A 114 0.80 -4.50 15.66
N LYS A 115 0.81 -4.47 17.00
CA LYS A 115 -0.35 -4.12 17.80
C LYS A 115 -0.71 -2.64 17.63
N ASP A 116 0.26 -1.74 17.64
CA ASP A 116 0.02 -0.30 17.44
C ASP A 116 -0.60 -0.03 16.06
N ILE A 117 -0.08 -0.67 15.02
CA ILE A 117 -0.61 -0.58 13.64
C ILE A 117 -2.04 -1.12 13.59
N PHE A 118 -2.28 -2.29 14.17
CA PHE A 118 -3.60 -2.91 14.21
C PHE A 118 -4.63 -2.03 14.91
N ASP A 119 -4.29 -1.52 16.09
CA ASP A 119 -5.18 -0.66 16.87
C ASP A 119 -5.47 0.66 16.14
N ALA A 120 -4.47 1.25 15.48
CA ALA A 120 -4.64 2.47 14.68
C ALA A 120 -5.64 2.25 13.53
N ILE A 121 -5.44 1.19 12.73
CA ILE A 121 -6.32 0.85 11.61
C ILE A 121 -7.73 0.52 12.11
N LEU A 122 -7.85 -0.24 13.20
CA LEU A 122 -9.15 -0.59 13.78
C LEU A 122 -9.92 0.63 14.26
N ASN A 123 -9.25 1.58 14.94
CA ASN A 123 -9.91 2.78 15.44
C ASN A 123 -10.48 3.62 14.29
N ASP A 124 -9.70 3.80 13.22
CA ASP A 124 -10.15 4.53 12.03
C ASP A 124 -11.43 3.92 11.41
N VAL A 125 -11.44 2.60 11.21
CA VAL A 125 -12.58 1.93 10.57
C VAL A 125 -13.76 1.70 11.52
N ALA A 126 -13.54 1.63 12.83
CA ALA A 126 -14.59 1.46 13.82
C ALA A 126 -15.39 2.76 14.05
N ILE A 127 -14.72 3.92 14.00
CA ILE A 127 -15.38 5.23 14.12
C ILE A 127 -16.41 5.44 13.00
N GLN A 128 -16.15 4.92 11.80
CA GLN A 128 -17.09 4.99 10.68
C GLN A 128 -18.39 4.21 10.86
N LYS A 129 -18.43 3.17 11.70
CA LYS A 129 -19.65 2.36 11.87
C LYS A 129 -20.71 3.04 12.74
N GLN A 130 -20.40 4.17 13.36
CA GLN A 130 -21.32 4.88 14.26
C GLN A 130 -22.18 5.95 13.57
N ASP A 131 -21.94 6.22 12.28
CA ASP A 131 -22.76 7.06 11.40
C ASP A 131 -23.65 6.21 10.48
#